data_AF-L7CKY3-F1
#
_entry.id   AF-L7CKY3-F1
#
_cell.length_a   1.000
_cell.length_b   1.000
_cell.length_c   1.000
_cell.angle_alpha   90.00
_cell.angle_beta   90.00
_cell.angle_gamma   90.00
#
_symmetry.space_group_name_H-M   'P 1'
#
loop_
_entity.id
_entity.type
_entity.pdbx_description
1 polymer ?
#
loop_
_entity_poly.entity_id
_entity_poly.type
_entity_poly.pdbx_seq_one_letter_code
_entity_poly.pdbx_strand_id
1 'polypeptide(L)'
;MFDRSKIHAALNRYDDALPRDDVLPMGEEGPNTVASAVRLKRRKPFGEVMKFLLLIVTVGPLLFVLCLAVAAQGIREMVSVMRTRLYQLPLPGIEKLSEYQGFADLDLSHVASALLFLAVTFIWVRVISEFKGLGPVMGYRQSNPFAFWLYTLIAGVILVTDALVFWAGLAAKNSGWNDTPAYVPIACTLLYAAGLAAFGALHQSYHQPDQV
;
A
#
# COMPACT_ATOMS: atom_id res chain seq x y z
N MET A 1 2.64 35.51 5.79
CA MET A 1 3.71 35.55 4.77
C MET A 1 4.69 34.44 5.11
N PHE A 2 4.67 33.32 4.38
CA PHE A 2 5.52 32.15 4.67
C PHE A 2 6.95 32.42 4.21
N ASP A 3 7.88 32.36 5.16
CA ASP A 3 9.30 32.62 4.95
C ASP A 3 9.96 31.40 4.27
N ARG A 4 10.12 31.49 2.94
CA ARG A 4 10.71 30.42 2.10
C ARG A 4 12.15 30.08 2.50
N SER A 5 12.86 30.99 3.17
CA SER A 5 14.24 30.75 3.60
C SER A 5 14.34 29.63 4.64
N LYS A 6 13.36 29.54 5.54
CA LYS A 6 13.30 28.49 6.57
C LYS A 6 12.99 27.12 6.01
N ILE A 7 12.23 27.05 4.92
CA ILE A 7 11.90 25.80 4.23
C ILE A 7 13.15 25.25 3.52
N HIS A 8 13.94 26.10 2.86
CA HIS A 8 15.21 25.67 2.25
C HIS A 8 16.25 25.22 3.29
N ALA A 9 16.33 25.90 4.43
CA ALA A 9 17.22 25.48 5.52
C ALA A 9 16.82 24.11 6.12
N ALA A 10 15.52 23.83 6.20
CA ALA A 10 15.00 22.55 6.67
C ALA A 10 15.23 21.42 5.64
N LEU A 11 15.08 21.72 4.34
CA LEU A 11 15.35 20.77 3.25
C LEU A 11 16.83 20.42 3.12
N ASN A 12 17.74 21.40 3.21
CA ASN A 12 19.18 21.12 3.19
C ASN A 12 19.63 20.28 4.40
N ARG A 13 19.05 20.50 5.58
CA ARG A 13 19.29 19.63 6.75
C ARG A 13 18.78 18.20 6.56
N TYR A 14 17.75 18.02 5.75
CA TYR A 14 17.19 16.70 5.46
C TYR A 14 18.09 15.93 4.48
N ASP A 15 18.68 16.61 3.50
CA ASP A 15 19.63 16.04 2.53
C ASP A 15 20.97 15.65 3.16
N ASP A 16 21.44 16.40 4.17
CA ASP A 16 22.67 16.07 4.90
C ASP A 16 22.48 14.97 5.97
N ALA A 17 21.23 14.68 6.36
CA ALA A 17 20.91 13.62 7.31
C ALA A 17 20.66 12.25 6.65
N LEU A 18 20.57 12.22 5.33
CA LEU A 18 20.56 10.96 4.58
C LEU A 18 22.01 10.44 4.50
N PRO A 19 22.26 9.17 4.85
CA PRO A 19 23.57 8.57 4.66
C PRO A 19 23.94 8.67 3.19
N ARG A 20 24.95 9.49 2.86
CA ARG A 20 25.53 9.50 1.52
C ARG A 20 26.34 8.21 1.37
N ASP A 21 25.73 7.21 0.75
CA ASP A 21 26.38 5.92 0.43
C ASP A 21 27.53 6.07 -0.60
N ASP A 22 27.81 7.28 -1.08
CA ASP A 22 28.74 7.55 -2.19
C ASP A 22 30.11 8.14 -1.77
N VAL A 23 30.35 8.38 -0.48
CA VAL A 23 31.67 8.83 -0.03
C VAL A 23 32.55 7.60 0.22
N LEU A 24 33.28 7.19 -0.82
CA LEU A 24 34.41 6.28 -0.66
C LEU A 24 35.36 6.87 0.40
N PRO A 25 35.76 6.09 1.42
CA PRO A 25 36.70 6.56 2.42
C PRO A 25 38.07 6.77 1.76
N MET A 26 38.38 8.02 1.42
CA MET A 26 39.76 8.45 1.17
C MET A 26 40.44 8.52 2.53
N GLY A 27 41.42 7.65 2.73
CA GLY A 27 41.97 7.28 4.03
C GLY A 27 42.40 8.44 4.91
N GLU A 28 41.83 8.48 6.12
CA GLU A 28 42.55 8.85 7.32
C GLU A 28 42.53 7.62 8.25
N GLU A 29 43.68 6.97 8.36
CA GLU A 29 43.92 5.82 9.22
C GLU A 29 43.94 6.27 10.70
N GLY A 30 42.76 6.47 11.29
CA GLY A 30 42.59 6.53 12.73
C GLY A 30 42.46 5.10 13.31
N PRO A 31 43.17 4.73 14.40
CA PRO A 31 43.27 3.35 14.90
C PRO A 31 41.98 2.75 15.49
N ASN A 32 40.82 3.40 15.33
CA ASN A 32 39.53 2.96 15.86
C ASN A 32 38.38 3.02 14.83
N THR A 33 38.67 3.04 13.53
CA THR A 33 37.62 2.97 12.50
C THR A 33 37.16 1.52 12.33
N VAL A 34 36.10 1.17 13.08
CA VAL A 34 35.33 -0.06 12.88
C VAL A 34 34.86 -0.07 11.43
N ALA A 35 35.43 -0.95 10.61
CA ALA A 35 35.08 -1.11 9.22
C ALA A 35 33.56 -1.34 9.11
N SER A 36 32.85 -0.35 8.56
CA SER A 36 31.45 -0.51 8.20
C SER A 36 31.37 -1.63 7.15
N ALA A 37 30.79 -2.77 7.53
CA ALA A 37 30.64 -3.90 6.62
C ALA A 37 29.84 -3.44 5.40
N VAL A 38 30.50 -3.39 4.24
CA VAL A 38 29.86 -3.09 2.96
C VAL A 38 28.72 -4.10 2.76
N ARG A 39 27.47 -3.64 2.80
CA ARG A 39 26.30 -4.48 2.59
C ARG A 39 26.36 -5.06 1.18
N LEU A 40 26.76 -6.33 1.07
CA LEU A 40 26.80 -7.03 -0.21
C LEU A 40 25.35 -7.24 -0.69
N LYS A 41 24.92 -6.41 -1.65
CA LYS A 41 23.62 -6.54 -2.30
C LYS A 41 23.62 -7.77 -3.21
N ARG A 42 23.27 -8.94 -2.67
CA ARG A 42 23.14 -10.16 -3.47
C ARG A 42 21.95 -10.02 -4.43
N ARG A 43 22.20 -10.07 -5.74
CA ARG A 43 21.13 -10.17 -6.74
C ARG A 43 20.41 -11.51 -6.57
N LYS A 44 19.08 -11.48 -6.55
CA LYS A 44 18.27 -12.70 -6.49
C LYS A 44 18.46 -13.54 -7.76
N PRO A 45 18.41 -14.89 -7.66
CA PRO A 45 18.49 -15.74 -8.85
C PRO A 45 17.28 -15.46 -9.76
N PHE A 46 17.51 -15.42 -11.07
CA PHE A 46 16.49 -15.12 -12.08
C PHE A 46 15.25 -16.03 -11.97
N GLY A 47 15.44 -17.30 -11.59
CA GLY A 47 14.33 -18.24 -11.39
C GLY A 47 13.35 -17.86 -10.28
N GLU A 48 13.82 -17.25 -9.19
CA GLU A 48 12.93 -16.75 -8.12
C GLU A 48 12.15 -15.52 -8.56
N VAL A 49 12.80 -14.63 -9.32
CA VAL A 49 12.16 -13.46 -9.91
C VAL A 49 11.02 -13.88 -10.84
N MET A 50 11.25 -14.87 -11.71
CA MET A 50 10.22 -15.38 -12.61
C MET A 50 9.06 -16.05 -11.87
N LYS A 51 9.32 -16.85 -10.83
CA LYS A 51 8.26 -17.46 -10.00
C LYS A 51 7.40 -16.39 -9.32
N PHE A 52 8.03 -15.36 -8.77
CA PHE A 52 7.33 -14.24 -8.14
C PHE A 52 6.48 -13.47 -9.15
N LEU A 53 7.06 -13.12 -10.30
CA LEU A 53 6.34 -12.43 -11.37
C LEU A 53 5.14 -13.24 -11.86
N LEU A 54 5.31 -14.55 -12.07
CA LEU A 54 4.23 -15.45 -12.49
C LEU A 54 3.10 -15.48 -11.46
N LEU A 55 3.44 -15.59 -10.17
CA LEU A 55 2.45 -15.58 -9.10
C LEU A 55 1.67 -14.26 -9.05
N ILE A 56 2.35 -13.11 -9.19
CA ILE A 56 1.67 -11.81 -9.22
C ILE A 56 0.79 -11.68 -10.45
N VAL A 57 1.28 -12.07 -11.63
CA VAL A 57 0.52 -11.93 -12.88
C VAL A 57 -0.68 -12.86 -12.92
N THR A 58 -0.63 -14.02 -12.28
CA THR A 58 -1.74 -14.97 -12.24
C THR A 58 -2.73 -14.69 -11.10
N VAL A 59 -2.25 -14.57 -9.87
CA VAL A 59 -3.10 -14.41 -8.67
C VAL A 59 -3.51 -12.95 -8.46
N GLY A 60 -2.62 -12.01 -8.78
CA GLY A 60 -2.83 -10.57 -8.55
C GLY A 60 -4.09 -10.02 -9.22
N PRO A 61 -4.30 -10.21 -10.53
CA PRO A 61 -5.50 -9.73 -11.21
C PRO A 61 -6.80 -10.34 -10.68
N LEU A 62 -6.79 -11.64 -10.36
CA LEU A 62 -7.96 -12.32 -9.79
C LEU A 62 -8.34 -11.73 -8.43
N LEU A 63 -7.35 -11.55 -7.55
CA LEU A 63 -7.55 -10.98 -6.23
C LEU A 63 -7.96 -9.50 -6.33
N PHE A 64 -7.33 -8.75 -7.22
CA PHE A 64 -7.67 -7.35 -7.49
C PHE A 64 -9.12 -7.19 -7.95
N VAL A 65 -9.58 -7.95 -8.94
CA VAL A 65 -10.95 -7.87 -9.45
C VAL A 65 -11.97 -8.25 -8.38
N LEU A 66 -11.70 -9.30 -7.59
CA LEU A 66 -12.57 -9.73 -6.51
C LEU A 66 -12.68 -8.64 -5.43
N CYS A 67 -11.55 -8.11 -4.97
CA CYS A 67 -11.52 -7.07 -3.96
C CYS A 67 -12.16 -5.78 -4.46
N LEU A 68 -11.91 -5.39 -5.70
CA LEU A 68 -12.51 -4.22 -6.32
C LEU A 68 -14.03 -4.36 -6.39
N ALA A 69 -14.56 -5.51 -6.81
CA ALA A 69 -16.00 -5.74 -6.88
C ALA A 69 -16.70 -5.71 -5.50
N VAL A 70 -16.06 -6.26 -4.46
CA VAL A 70 -16.62 -6.27 -3.09
C VAL A 70 -16.50 -4.89 -2.44
N ALA A 71 -15.33 -4.25 -2.51
CA ALA A 71 -15.10 -2.93 -1.95
C ALA A 71 -15.92 -1.85 -2.65
N ALA A 72 -16.08 -1.91 -3.98
CA ALA A 72 -16.97 -1.01 -4.72
C ALA A 72 -18.40 -1.09 -4.16
N GLN A 73 -18.92 -2.31 -3.93
CA GLN A 73 -20.24 -2.48 -3.32
C GLN A 73 -20.30 -1.88 -1.91
N GLY A 74 -19.28 -2.10 -1.08
CA GLY A 74 -19.22 -1.50 0.26
C GLY A 74 -19.25 0.02 0.21
N ILE A 75 -18.47 0.62 -0.69
CA ILE A 75 -18.44 2.07 -0.89
C ILE A 75 -19.81 2.60 -1.35
N ARG A 76 -20.52 1.88 -2.24
CA ARG A 76 -21.88 2.27 -2.68
C ARG A 76 -22.90 2.27 -1.55
N GLU A 77 -22.76 1.39 -0.58
CA GLU A 77 -23.66 1.37 0.59
C GLU A 77 -23.32 2.46 1.59
N MET A 78 -22.03 2.77 1.76
CA MET A 78 -21.61 3.82 2.70
C MET A 78 -21.80 5.24 2.15
N VAL A 79 -21.61 5.44 0.83
CA VAL A 79 -21.66 6.74 0.17
C VAL A 79 -22.49 6.63 -1.11
N SER A 80 -23.75 7.05 -1.03
CA SER A 80 -24.70 6.96 -2.16
C SER A 80 -24.25 7.71 -3.42
N VAL A 81 -23.53 8.82 -3.25
CA VAL A 81 -22.97 9.62 -4.36
C VAL A 81 -21.96 8.83 -5.20
N MET A 82 -21.30 7.81 -4.64
CA MET A 82 -20.31 7.01 -5.38
C MET A 82 -20.95 6.03 -6.39
N ARG A 83 -22.28 5.94 -6.43
CA ARG A 83 -23.03 5.18 -7.44
C ARG A 83 -23.11 5.89 -8.79
N THR A 84 -22.67 7.16 -8.87
CA THR A 84 -22.63 7.91 -10.14
C THR A 84 -21.71 7.21 -11.13
N ARG A 85 -22.22 6.99 -12.35
CA ARG A 85 -21.49 6.29 -13.41
C ARG A 85 -20.37 7.17 -13.96
N LEU A 86 -19.24 6.57 -14.36
CA LEU A 86 -18.09 7.33 -14.84
C LEU A 86 -18.43 8.20 -16.06
N TYR A 87 -19.27 7.69 -16.96
CA TYR A 87 -19.65 8.41 -18.18
C TYR A 87 -20.51 9.66 -17.92
N GLN A 88 -21.06 9.81 -16.70
CA GLN A 88 -21.87 10.98 -16.32
C GLN A 88 -21.00 12.14 -15.81
N LEU A 89 -19.68 11.94 -15.69
CA LEU A 89 -18.77 13.00 -15.27
C LEU A 89 -18.59 14.03 -16.39
N PRO A 90 -18.62 15.34 -16.08
CA PRO A 90 -18.45 16.41 -17.06
C PRO A 90 -16.98 16.59 -17.44
N LEU A 91 -16.36 15.53 -17.99
CA LEU A 91 -14.97 15.53 -18.44
C LEU A 91 -14.93 15.33 -19.96
N PRO A 92 -14.20 16.17 -20.70
CA PRO A 92 -14.13 16.07 -22.16
C PRO A 92 -13.55 14.71 -22.57
N GLY A 93 -14.24 14.00 -23.46
CA GLY A 93 -13.81 12.71 -24.01
C GLY A 93 -14.28 11.47 -23.23
N ILE A 94 -14.87 11.63 -22.04
CA ILE A 94 -15.42 10.51 -21.26
C ILE A 94 -16.70 9.94 -21.89
N GLU A 95 -17.44 10.71 -22.68
CA GLU A 95 -18.65 10.27 -23.36
C GLU A 95 -18.41 9.05 -24.27
N LYS A 96 -17.22 8.93 -24.85
CA LYS A 96 -16.82 7.77 -25.69
C LYS A 96 -16.72 6.47 -24.91
N LEU A 97 -16.58 6.52 -23.58
CA LEU A 97 -16.58 5.31 -22.74
C LEU A 97 -17.95 4.65 -22.69
N SER A 98 -19.03 5.39 -22.99
CA SER A 98 -20.39 4.82 -23.06
C SER A 98 -20.58 3.83 -24.22
N GLU A 99 -19.76 3.93 -25.26
CA GLU A 99 -19.81 3.03 -26.43
C GLU A 99 -19.29 1.63 -26.10
N TYR A 100 -18.50 1.48 -25.03
CA TYR A 100 -18.00 0.19 -24.56
C TYR A 100 -18.86 -0.34 -23.43
N GLN A 101 -19.57 -1.44 -23.69
CA GLN A 101 -20.51 -2.05 -22.76
C GLN A 101 -19.90 -2.36 -21.38
N GLY A 102 -18.63 -2.79 -21.33
CA GLY A 102 -17.93 -3.04 -20.06
C GLY A 102 -17.59 -1.78 -19.24
N PHE A 103 -17.44 -0.62 -19.90
CA PHE A 103 -17.17 0.65 -19.23
C PHE A 103 -18.43 1.42 -18.86
N ALA A 104 -19.57 1.09 -19.49
CA ALA A 104 -20.86 1.68 -19.16
C ALA A 104 -21.33 1.36 -17.72
N ASP A 105 -20.91 0.21 -17.19
CA ASP A 105 -21.22 -0.24 -15.83
C ASP A 105 -20.20 0.21 -14.78
N LEU A 106 -19.10 0.85 -15.20
CA LEU A 106 -18.14 1.43 -14.27
C LEU A 106 -18.72 2.70 -13.64
N ASP A 107 -18.79 2.67 -12.32
CA ASP A 107 -19.13 3.80 -11.48
C ASP A 107 -17.96 4.28 -10.63
N LEU A 108 -18.14 5.43 -10.01
CA LEU A 108 -17.09 6.09 -9.22
C LEU A 108 -16.60 5.20 -8.06
N SER A 109 -17.47 4.32 -7.55
CA SER A 109 -17.10 3.35 -6.51
C SER A 109 -16.04 2.33 -6.95
N HIS A 110 -15.99 1.94 -8.23
CA HIS A 110 -14.93 1.07 -8.77
C HIS A 110 -13.58 1.80 -8.77
N VAL A 111 -13.57 3.09 -9.12
CA VAL A 111 -12.34 3.90 -9.10
C VAL A 111 -11.88 4.14 -7.66
N ALA A 112 -12.80 4.48 -6.77
CA ALA A 112 -12.50 4.69 -5.35
C ALA A 112 -11.97 3.42 -4.69
N SER A 113 -12.57 2.26 -4.96
CA SER A 113 -12.09 0.96 -4.46
C SER A 113 -10.73 0.58 -5.02
N ALA A 114 -10.45 0.84 -6.30
CA ALA A 114 -9.13 0.62 -6.88
C ALA A 114 -8.05 1.49 -6.21
N LEU A 115 -8.33 2.78 -5.97
CA LEU A 115 -7.41 3.68 -5.26
C LEU A 115 -7.22 3.27 -3.80
N LEU A 116 -8.29 2.88 -3.12
CA LEU A 116 -8.24 2.39 -1.75
C LEU A 116 -7.38 1.11 -1.65
N PHE A 117 -7.59 0.15 -2.55
CA PHE A 117 -6.80 -1.08 -2.63
C PHE A 117 -5.30 -0.78 -2.82
N LEU A 118 -4.96 0.14 -3.73
CA LEU A 118 -3.57 0.55 -3.93
C LEU A 118 -2.99 1.21 -2.68
N ALA A 119 -3.71 2.15 -2.07
CA ALA A 119 -3.27 2.84 -0.85
C ALA A 119 -3.03 1.85 0.30
N VAL A 120 -3.95 0.92 0.52
CA VAL A 120 -3.86 -0.12 1.55
C VAL A 120 -2.70 -1.07 1.29
N THR A 121 -2.50 -1.46 0.03
CA THR A 121 -1.35 -2.30 -0.37
C THR A 121 -0.02 -1.60 -0.08
N PHE A 122 0.10 -0.31 -0.42
CA PHE A 122 1.30 0.48 -0.10
C PHE A 122 1.51 0.62 1.40
N ILE A 123 0.45 0.83 2.18
CA ILE A 123 0.52 0.87 3.64
C ILE A 123 1.03 -0.46 4.19
N TRP A 124 0.52 -1.60 3.73
CA TRP A 124 1.00 -2.92 4.15
C TRP A 124 2.49 -3.13 3.83
N VAL A 125 2.92 -2.81 2.60
CA VAL A 125 4.34 -2.89 2.21
C VAL A 125 5.20 -2.06 3.17
N ARG A 126 4.76 -0.84 3.51
CA ARG A 126 5.49 0.05 4.41
C ARG A 126 5.49 -0.48 5.84
N VAL A 127 4.33 -0.85 6.38
CA VAL A 127 4.19 -1.43 7.72
C VAL A 127 5.12 -2.63 7.89
N ILE A 128 5.17 -3.53 6.91
CA ILE A 128 6.04 -4.72 6.95
C ILE A 128 7.52 -4.35 6.87
N SER A 129 7.89 -3.37 6.03
CA SER A 129 9.26 -2.83 5.98
C SER A 129 9.69 -2.22 7.32
N GLU A 130 8.80 -1.50 7.99
CA GLU A 130 9.05 -0.94 9.32
C GLU A 130 9.18 -2.04 10.39
N PHE A 131 8.33 -3.07 10.35
CA PHE A 131 8.42 -4.22 11.27
C PHE A 131 9.73 -5.00 11.11
N LYS A 132 10.29 -5.07 9.90
CA LYS A 132 11.62 -5.64 9.64
C LYS A 132 12.78 -4.74 10.08
N GLY A 133 12.50 -3.54 10.60
CA GLY A 133 13.53 -2.57 11.01
C GLY A 133 14.27 -1.90 9.85
N LEU A 134 13.77 -2.07 8.62
CA LEU A 134 14.39 -1.56 7.40
C LEU A 134 13.76 -0.24 6.93
N GLY A 135 12.66 0.15 7.55
CA GLY A 135 11.96 1.38 7.20
C GLY A 135 12.52 2.62 7.90
N PRO A 136 12.38 3.80 7.28
CA PRO A 136 12.86 5.05 7.86
C PRO A 136 12.07 5.43 9.12
N VAL A 137 10.83 4.97 9.29
CA VAL A 137 9.96 5.34 10.42
C VAL A 137 10.45 4.75 11.75
N MET A 138 11.08 3.58 11.72
CA MET A 138 11.65 2.95 12.92
C MET A 138 12.79 3.79 13.55
N GLY A 139 13.57 4.50 12.73
CA GLY A 139 14.59 5.45 13.21
C GLY A 139 13.98 6.66 13.94
N TYR A 140 12.75 7.04 13.58
CA TYR A 140 12.01 8.11 14.27
C TYR A 140 11.46 7.68 15.63
N ARG A 141 11.39 6.39 15.94
CA ARG A 141 10.89 5.92 17.26
C ARG A 141 11.72 6.49 18.41
N GLN A 142 13.04 6.61 18.22
CA GLN A 142 13.94 7.14 19.25
C GLN A 142 14.04 8.68 19.21
N SER A 143 14.04 9.29 18.02
CA SER A 143 14.21 10.74 17.89
C SER A 143 12.92 11.55 18.07
N ASN A 144 11.78 11.02 17.61
CA ASN A 144 10.48 11.70 17.61
C ASN A 144 9.32 10.70 17.82
N PRO A 145 9.11 10.19 19.05
CA PRO A 145 8.13 9.14 19.33
C PRO A 145 6.69 9.56 18.99
N PHE A 146 6.37 10.86 19.09
CA PHE A 146 5.03 11.37 18.74
C PHE A 146 4.70 11.19 17.26
N ALA A 147 5.65 11.52 16.36
CA ALA A 147 5.45 11.37 14.92
C ALA A 147 5.28 9.89 14.52
N PHE A 148 6.02 8.99 15.18
CA PHE A 148 5.88 7.55 15.01
C PHE A 148 4.47 7.07 15.37
N TRP A 149 3.96 7.47 16.54
CA TRP A 149 2.61 7.09 16.99
C TRP A 149 1.53 7.67 16.09
N LEU A 150 1.65 8.93 15.66
CA LEU A 150 0.72 9.55 14.72
C LEU A 150 0.68 8.80 13.38
N TYR A 151 1.85 8.47 12.82
CA TYR A 151 1.95 7.71 11.58
C TYR A 151 1.31 6.32 11.70
N THR A 152 1.60 5.61 12.80
CA THR A 152 1.04 4.29 13.10
C THR A 152 -0.47 4.34 13.27
N LEU A 153 -0.98 5.38 13.95
CA LEU A 153 -2.42 5.59 14.15
C LEU A 153 -3.13 5.85 12.83
N ILE A 154 -2.59 6.74 11.98
CA ILE A 154 -3.17 7.04 10.66
C ILE A 154 -3.20 5.78 9.80
N ALA A 155 -2.09 5.02 9.74
CA ALA A 155 -2.04 3.76 9.01
C ALA A 155 -3.07 2.75 9.55
N GLY A 156 -3.17 2.61 10.87
CA GLY A 156 -4.15 1.74 11.52
C GLY A 156 -5.60 2.12 11.20
N VAL A 157 -5.94 3.41 11.24
CA VAL A 157 -7.27 3.90 10.89
C VAL A 157 -7.61 3.59 9.43
N ILE A 158 -6.67 3.77 8.50
CA ILE A 158 -6.89 3.44 7.08
C ILE A 158 -7.13 1.94 6.89
N LEU A 159 -6.32 1.08 7.53
CA LEU A 159 -6.49 -0.38 7.45
C LEU A 159 -7.82 -0.85 8.04
N VAL A 160 -8.23 -0.29 9.19
CA VAL A 160 -9.53 -0.59 9.81
C VAL A 160 -10.67 -0.11 8.92
N THR A 161 -10.56 1.08 8.34
CA THR A 161 -11.58 1.63 7.44
C THR A 161 -11.74 0.77 6.19
N ASP A 162 -10.65 0.32 5.59
CA ASP A 162 -10.67 -0.60 4.44
C ASP A 162 -11.33 -1.94 4.79
N ALA A 163 -10.98 -2.53 5.94
CA ALA A 163 -11.61 -3.75 6.42
C ALA A 163 -13.12 -3.57 6.64
N LEU A 164 -13.55 -2.43 7.18
CA LEU A 164 -14.96 -2.09 7.36
C LEU A 164 -15.69 -1.92 6.04
N VAL A 165 -15.08 -1.25 5.06
CA VAL A 165 -15.63 -1.10 3.70
C VAL A 165 -15.81 -2.46 3.04
N PHE A 166 -14.80 -3.34 3.14
CA PHE A 166 -14.88 -4.69 2.59
C PHE A 166 -15.97 -5.53 3.28
N TRP A 167 -16.02 -5.48 4.62
CA TRP A 167 -17.07 -6.15 5.40
C TRP A 167 -18.47 -5.65 5.02
N ALA A 168 -18.66 -4.33 4.91
CA ALA A 168 -19.92 -3.74 4.49
C ALA A 168 -20.33 -4.19 3.08
N GLY A 169 -19.37 -4.29 2.16
CA GLY A 169 -19.59 -4.81 0.81
C GLY A 169 -20.04 -6.27 0.78
N LEU A 170 -19.49 -7.12 1.65
CA LEU A 170 -19.93 -8.50 1.82
C LEU A 170 -21.33 -8.58 2.44
N ALA A 171 -21.56 -7.82 3.52
CA ALA A 171 -22.85 -7.78 4.20
C ALA A 171 -23.99 -7.29 3.29
N ALA A 172 -23.69 -6.36 2.38
CA ALA A 172 -24.65 -5.85 1.39
C ALA A 172 -25.02 -6.87 0.32
N LYS A 173 -24.15 -7.84 0.00
CA LYS A 173 -24.38 -8.88 -1.01
C LYS A 173 -25.27 -10.04 -0.51
N ASN A 174 -25.79 -9.98 0.71
CA ASN A 174 -26.63 -11.02 1.30
C ASN A 174 -27.91 -11.36 0.50
N SER A 175 -28.31 -10.55 -0.50
CA SER A 175 -29.44 -10.89 -1.36
C SER A 175 -29.25 -12.16 -2.22
N GLY A 176 -28.00 -12.58 -2.49
CA GLY A 176 -27.70 -13.83 -3.20
C GLY A 176 -27.32 -15.00 -2.28
N TRP A 177 -27.12 -14.74 -0.99
CA TRP A 177 -26.61 -15.69 0.00
C TRP A 177 -27.41 -15.57 1.32
N ASN A 178 -28.73 -15.59 1.25
CA ASN A 178 -29.59 -15.39 2.42
C ASN A 178 -29.36 -16.41 3.57
N ASP A 179 -28.73 -17.55 3.28
CA ASP A 179 -28.40 -18.58 4.27
C ASP A 179 -26.95 -18.49 4.80
N THR A 180 -26.16 -17.47 4.42
CA THR A 180 -24.80 -17.38 4.95
C THR A 180 -24.81 -17.03 6.44
N PRO A 181 -24.14 -17.81 7.29
CA PRO A 181 -24.02 -17.47 8.70
C PRO A 181 -23.30 -16.13 8.92
N ALA A 182 -23.69 -15.40 9.97
CA ALA A 182 -23.15 -14.06 10.28
C ALA A 182 -21.62 -14.02 10.49
N TYR A 183 -20.97 -15.15 10.75
CA TYR A 183 -19.52 -15.25 10.89
C TYR A 183 -18.77 -15.24 9.55
N VAL A 184 -19.43 -15.49 8.42
CA VAL A 184 -18.77 -15.61 7.12
C VAL A 184 -18.17 -14.29 6.64
N PRO A 185 -18.88 -13.14 6.66
CA PRO A 185 -18.28 -11.85 6.31
C PRO A 185 -17.06 -11.50 7.16
N ILE A 186 -17.06 -11.87 8.44
CA ILE A 186 -15.95 -11.65 9.36
C ILE A 186 -14.75 -12.49 8.93
N ALA A 187 -14.94 -13.79 8.72
CA ALA A 187 -13.89 -14.70 8.27
C ALA A 187 -13.29 -14.28 6.92
N CYS A 188 -14.13 -13.89 5.96
CA CYS A 188 -13.69 -13.39 4.66
C CYS A 188 -12.90 -12.09 4.77
N THR A 189 -13.30 -11.17 5.66
CA THR A 189 -12.58 -9.91 5.89
C THR A 189 -11.21 -10.15 6.52
N LEU A 190 -11.12 -11.07 7.48
CA LEU A 190 -9.84 -11.48 8.07
C LEU A 190 -8.93 -12.14 7.02
N LEU A 191 -9.48 -13.01 6.17
CA LEU A 191 -8.74 -13.65 5.10
C LEU A 191 -8.27 -12.64 4.04
N TYR A 192 -9.09 -11.65 3.73
CA TYR A 192 -8.73 -10.51 2.87
C TYR A 192 -7.56 -9.70 3.47
N ALA A 193 -7.66 -9.29 4.73
CA ALA A 193 -6.61 -8.53 5.40
C ALA A 193 -5.30 -9.34 5.49
N ALA A 194 -5.38 -10.63 5.82
CA ALA A 194 -4.24 -11.54 5.83
C ALA A 194 -3.63 -11.72 4.43
N GLY A 195 -4.47 -11.85 3.40
CA GLY A 195 -4.03 -11.95 2.01
C GLY A 195 -3.29 -10.70 1.53
N LEU A 196 -3.78 -9.50 1.88
CA LEU A 196 -3.08 -8.25 1.58
C LEU A 196 -1.78 -8.10 2.34
N ALA A 197 -1.76 -8.47 3.62
CA ALA A 197 -0.52 -8.49 4.41
C ALA A 197 0.50 -9.46 3.81
N ALA A 198 0.07 -10.66 3.41
CA ALA A 198 0.92 -11.64 2.73
C ALA A 198 1.45 -11.13 1.39
N PHE A 199 0.59 -10.47 0.59
CA PHE A 199 0.99 -9.84 -0.66
C PHE A 199 2.02 -8.73 -0.43
N GLY A 200 1.80 -7.86 0.55
CA GLY A 200 2.75 -6.84 0.97
C GLY A 200 4.09 -7.42 1.44
N ALA A 201 4.05 -8.54 2.18
CA ALA A 201 5.25 -9.24 2.66
C ALA A 201 6.05 -9.85 1.51
N LEU A 202 5.37 -10.46 0.54
CA LEU A 202 5.98 -11.01 -0.66
C LEU A 202 6.64 -9.89 -1.49
N HIS A 203 5.95 -8.76 -1.66
CA HIS A 203 6.46 -7.62 -2.41
C HIS A 203 7.68 -6.99 -1.74
N GLN A 204 7.63 -6.77 -0.42
CA GLN A 204 8.77 -6.24 0.34
C GLN A 204 9.96 -7.21 0.27
N SER A 205 9.73 -8.52 0.42
CA SER A 205 10.79 -9.53 0.36
C SER A 205 11.45 -9.56 -1.02
N TYR A 206 10.73 -9.26 -2.11
CA TYR A 206 11.31 -9.14 -3.44
C TYR A 206 12.28 -7.96 -3.58
N HIS A 207 11.91 -6.79 -3.08
CA HIS A 207 12.71 -5.56 -3.26
C HIS A 207 13.93 -5.45 -2.36
N GLN A 208 13.92 -6.11 -1.20
CA GLN A 208 15.04 -6.11 -0.26
C GLN A 208 15.63 -7.52 -0.21
N PRO A 209 16.70 -7.81 -0.99
CA PRO A 209 17.41 -9.08 -0.83
C PRO A 209 17.93 -9.16 0.61
N ASP A 210 17.71 -10.30 1.26
CA ASP A 210 18.11 -10.53 2.64
C ASP A 210 19.55 -10.04 2.83
N GLN A 211 19.70 -9.01 3.66
CA GLN A 211 21.00 -8.53 4.10
C GLN A 211 21.44 -9.51 5.18
N VAL A 212 22.09 -10.59 4.75
CA VAL A 212 22.81 -11.51 5.63
C VAL A 212 24.16 -10.88 5.98
#